data_AF-X1JJI5-F1
#
_entry.id   AF-X1JJI5-F1
#
_cell.length_a   1.000
_cell.length_b   1.000
_cell.length_c   1.000
_cell.angle_alpha   90.00
_cell.angle_beta   90.00
_cell.angle_gamma   90.00
#
_symmetry.space_group_name_H-M   'P 1'
#
loop_
_entity.id
_entity.type
_entity.pdbx_description
1 polymer ?
#
loop_
_entity_poly.entity_id
_entity_poly.type
_entity_poly.pdbx_seq_one_letter_code
_entity_poly.pdbx_strand_id
1 'polypeptide(L)'
;IDTVIRDLLPFIDKGDLIIDGGNSYYKDSIVREAELYKSGIYFVDCGTSGGIDGARNGACFMVGGKPEAIKLCEPILALLAVEGGYLHCGEPGAGHFVKLVHNGIEFGMLQAIGEGVDLLQHGDFSLKLKEIFRVWSHGSVIRSWLVELMEKGLGEVGDLKLVPDFVEDTGEVNWLIQEAIYQF
;
A
#
# COMPACT_ATOMS: atom_id res chain seq x y z
N ILE A 1 6.92 11.27 -10.46
CA ILE A 1 8.19 11.06 -9.72
C ILE A 1 9.39 11.59 -10.49
N ASP A 2 9.60 11.21 -11.75
CA ASP A 2 10.83 11.55 -12.49
C ASP A 2 11.09 13.06 -12.65
N THR A 3 10.03 13.87 -12.80
CA THR A 3 10.17 15.35 -12.79
C THR A 3 10.73 15.84 -11.45
N VAL A 4 10.20 15.35 -10.32
CA VAL A 4 10.67 15.74 -8.98
C VAL A 4 12.13 15.34 -8.79
N ILE A 5 12.52 14.13 -9.21
CA ILE A 5 13.92 13.70 -9.14
C ILE A 5 14.80 14.66 -9.94
N ARG A 6 14.45 14.97 -11.20
CA ARG A 6 15.22 15.90 -12.03
C ARG A 6 15.35 17.29 -11.42
N ASP A 7 14.29 17.80 -10.81
CA ASP A 7 14.29 19.12 -10.18
C ASP A 7 15.16 19.14 -8.90
N LEU A 8 15.33 17.99 -8.24
CA LEU A 8 16.21 17.83 -7.08
C LEU A 8 17.69 17.66 -7.47
N LEU A 9 18.00 17.05 -8.63
CA LEU A 9 19.38 16.75 -9.06
C LEU A 9 20.38 17.92 -8.94
N PRO A 10 20.02 19.19 -9.24
CA PRO A 10 20.96 20.31 -9.10
C PRO A 10 21.36 20.65 -7.66
N PHE A 11 20.67 20.10 -6.66
CA PHE A 11 20.80 20.46 -5.25
C PHE A 11 21.26 19.31 -4.35
N ILE A 12 21.56 18.14 -4.93
CA ILE A 12 22.01 16.96 -4.19
C ILE A 12 23.41 16.54 -4.64
N ASP A 13 24.18 16.04 -3.69
CA ASP A 13 25.57 15.67 -3.87
C ASP A 13 25.77 14.15 -3.91
N LYS A 14 26.96 13.75 -4.35
CA LYS A 14 27.37 12.34 -4.29
C LYS A 14 27.32 11.84 -2.84
N GLY A 15 26.63 10.72 -2.64
CA GLY A 15 26.40 10.11 -1.32
C GLY A 15 25.05 10.46 -0.70
N ASP A 16 24.30 11.41 -1.28
CA ASP A 16 22.93 11.69 -0.86
C ASP A 16 21.98 10.56 -1.23
N LEU A 17 20.85 10.50 -0.52
CA LEU A 17 19.82 9.47 -0.67
C LEU A 17 18.48 10.11 -1.04
N ILE A 18 17.86 9.58 -2.10
CA ILE A 18 16.45 9.82 -2.44
C ILE A 18 15.63 8.60 -2.02
N ILE A 19 14.52 8.83 -1.31
CA ILE A 19 13.55 7.79 -0.95
C ILE A 19 12.24 8.10 -1.68
N ASP A 20 11.78 7.19 -2.54
CA ASP A 20 10.45 7.25 -3.13
C ASP A 20 9.47 6.49 -2.25
N GLY A 21 8.59 7.21 -1.55
CA GLY A 21 7.56 6.63 -0.68
C GLY A 21 6.21 6.39 -1.36
N GLY A 22 6.12 6.60 -2.67
CA GLY A 22 4.88 6.51 -3.44
C GLY A 22 4.45 5.09 -3.81
N ASN A 23 3.31 4.98 -4.50
CA ASN A 23 2.90 3.75 -5.18
C ASN A 23 3.50 3.70 -6.61
N SER A 24 4.83 3.76 -6.71
CA SER A 24 5.51 3.71 -7.99
C SER A 24 5.54 2.29 -8.57
N TYR A 25 5.53 2.18 -9.91
CA TYR A 25 5.80 0.90 -10.56
C TYR A 25 7.25 0.46 -10.28
N TYR A 26 7.41 -0.79 -9.84
CA TYR A 26 8.69 -1.28 -9.34
C TYR A 26 9.80 -1.29 -10.40
N LYS A 27 9.48 -1.55 -11.67
CA LYS A 27 10.47 -1.52 -12.76
C LYS A 27 11.05 -0.12 -12.97
N ASP A 28 10.24 0.92 -12.79
CA ASP A 28 10.73 2.30 -12.84
C ASP A 28 11.72 2.55 -11.70
N SER A 29 11.50 1.93 -10.54
CA SER A 29 12.38 2.06 -9.37
C SER A 29 13.74 1.42 -9.62
N ILE A 30 13.78 0.27 -10.28
CA ILE A 30 15.02 -0.38 -10.73
C ILE A 30 15.79 0.54 -11.69
N VAL A 31 15.11 1.15 -12.66
CA VAL A 31 15.73 2.07 -13.63
C VAL A 31 16.23 3.33 -12.94
N ARG A 32 15.43 3.94 -12.06
CA ARG A 32 15.79 5.14 -11.29
C ARG A 32 17.03 4.89 -10.44
N GLU A 33 17.09 3.76 -9.73
CA GLU A 33 18.25 3.40 -8.92
C GLU A 33 19.50 3.27 -9.79
N ALA A 34 19.44 2.51 -10.87
CA ALA A 34 20.58 2.30 -11.76
C ALA A 34 21.10 3.61 -12.38
N GLU A 35 20.22 4.54 -12.73
CA GLU A 35 20.60 5.86 -13.28
C GLU A 35 21.23 6.77 -12.21
N LEU A 36 20.63 6.88 -11.03
CA LEU A 36 21.14 7.72 -9.94
C LEU A 36 22.48 7.20 -9.40
N TYR A 37 22.62 5.87 -9.32
CA TYR A 37 23.84 5.23 -8.82
C TYR A 37 25.06 5.54 -9.69
N LYS A 38 24.91 5.76 -11.01
CA LYS A 38 26.01 6.19 -11.91
C LYS A 38 26.64 7.52 -11.48
N SER A 39 25.83 8.40 -10.89
CA SER A 39 26.27 9.69 -10.35
C SER A 39 26.65 9.61 -8.87
N GLY A 40 26.60 8.41 -8.28
CA GLY A 40 26.87 8.15 -6.88
C GLY A 40 25.81 8.68 -5.92
N ILE A 41 24.57 8.84 -6.41
CA ILE A 41 23.40 9.17 -5.59
C ILE A 41 22.68 7.86 -5.28
N TYR A 42 22.30 7.67 -4.01
CA TYR A 42 21.54 6.50 -3.58
C TYR A 42 20.05 6.69 -3.82
N PHE A 43 19.36 5.59 -4.11
CA PHE A 43 17.92 5.55 -4.26
C PHE A 43 17.35 4.35 -3.48
N VAL A 44 16.23 4.58 -2.81
CA VAL A 44 15.47 3.57 -2.07
C VAL A 44 14.00 3.68 -2.47
N ASP A 45 13.40 2.56 -2.85
CA ASP A 45 11.95 2.44 -3.00
C ASP A 45 11.31 2.01 -1.67
N CYS A 46 10.27 2.72 -1.25
CA CYS A 46 9.65 2.56 0.06
C CYS A 46 8.13 2.43 -0.08
N GLY A 47 7.66 1.21 -0.29
CA GLY A 47 6.25 0.88 -0.23
C GLY A 47 5.67 1.22 1.14
N THR A 48 4.72 2.16 1.19
CA THR A 48 4.13 2.65 2.45
C THR A 48 2.66 2.29 2.56
N SER A 49 2.22 1.65 3.65
CA SER A 49 0.82 1.29 3.90
C SER A 49 0.35 1.71 5.31
N GLY A 50 -0.95 1.92 5.50
CA GLY A 50 -1.56 2.35 6.78
C GLY A 50 -2.54 3.53 6.70
N GLY A 51 -2.76 4.11 5.51
CA GLY A 51 -3.67 5.23 5.31
C GLY A 51 -3.25 6.51 6.06
N ILE A 52 -4.22 7.43 6.25
CA ILE A 52 -3.96 8.73 6.90
C ILE A 52 -3.55 8.56 8.36
N ASP A 53 -4.12 7.58 9.06
CA ASP A 53 -3.81 7.33 10.46
C ASP A 53 -2.39 6.75 10.62
N GLY A 54 -2.04 5.74 9.81
CA GLY A 54 -0.70 5.18 9.80
C GLY A 54 0.37 6.21 9.41
N ALA A 55 0.07 7.09 8.45
CA ALA A 55 0.97 8.19 8.11
C ALA A 55 1.24 9.16 9.27
N ARG A 56 0.34 9.26 10.25
CA ARG A 56 0.47 10.14 11.42
C ARG A 56 1.07 9.43 12.64
N ASN A 57 0.69 8.17 12.88
CA ASN A 57 0.95 7.46 14.13
C ASN A 57 1.91 6.27 14.00
N GLY A 58 2.29 5.90 12.78
CA GLY A 58 3.19 4.80 12.48
C GLY A 58 2.71 3.99 11.28
N ALA A 59 3.54 3.89 10.25
CA ALA A 59 3.16 3.22 8.99
C ALA A 59 3.82 1.84 8.85
N CYS A 60 3.36 1.06 7.88
CA CYS A 60 4.03 -0.14 7.41
C CYS A 60 4.95 0.23 6.23
N PHE A 61 6.24 -0.07 6.34
CA PHE A 61 7.28 0.21 5.34
C PHE A 61 7.88 -1.07 4.78
N MET A 62 7.76 -1.22 3.46
CA MET A 62 8.33 -2.30 2.64
C MET A 62 9.41 -1.68 1.76
N VAL A 63 10.67 -1.93 2.08
CA VAL A 63 11.79 -1.12 1.56
C VAL A 63 12.67 -1.94 0.62
N GLY A 64 12.92 -1.45 -0.58
CA GLY A 64 13.86 -1.99 -1.55
C GLY A 64 15.04 -1.06 -1.76
N GLY A 65 16.24 -1.62 -1.92
CA GLY A 65 17.45 -0.84 -2.13
C GLY A 65 18.73 -1.60 -1.82
N LYS A 66 19.85 -1.04 -2.26
CA LYS A 66 21.19 -1.59 -1.97
C LYS A 66 21.51 -1.49 -0.47
N PRO A 67 22.25 -2.45 0.13
CA PRO A 67 22.54 -2.46 1.56
C PRO A 67 23.14 -1.16 2.11
N GLU A 68 24.02 -0.52 1.35
CA GLU A 68 24.65 0.75 1.71
C GLU A 68 23.66 1.92 1.79
N ALA A 69 22.64 1.94 0.94
CA ALA A 69 21.58 2.94 0.96
C ALA A 69 20.60 2.68 2.12
N ILE A 70 20.23 1.41 2.32
CA ILE A 70 19.33 0.99 3.42
C ILE A 70 19.91 1.37 4.77
N LYS A 71 21.22 1.16 4.97
CA LYS A 71 21.91 1.54 6.22
C LYS A 71 21.75 3.03 6.58
N LEU A 72 21.55 3.90 5.59
CA LEU A 72 21.37 5.33 5.81
C LEU A 72 19.94 5.68 6.28
N CYS A 73 18.91 5.02 5.71
CA CYS A 73 17.51 5.35 6.01
C CYS A 73 16.83 4.45 7.05
N GLU A 74 17.34 3.24 7.27
CA GLU A 74 16.73 2.26 8.19
C GLU A 74 16.46 2.83 9.59
N PRO A 75 17.36 3.60 10.24
CA PRO A 75 17.09 4.13 11.57
C PRO A 75 15.86 5.03 11.65
N ILE A 76 15.61 5.86 10.62
CA ILE A 76 14.45 6.75 10.60
C ILE A 76 13.19 6.01 10.18
N LEU A 77 13.28 5.09 9.22
CA LEU A 77 12.13 4.30 8.77
C LEU A 77 11.64 3.35 9.87
N ALA A 78 12.55 2.68 10.58
CA ALA A 78 12.20 1.83 11.71
C ALA A 78 11.60 2.61 12.88
N LEU A 79 12.04 3.86 13.11
CA LEU A 79 11.46 4.73 14.14
C LEU A 79 10.04 5.20 13.78
N LEU A 80 9.79 5.47 12.51
CA LEU A 80 8.49 5.90 12.00
C LEU A 80 7.52 4.74 11.76
N ALA A 81 8.00 3.50 11.80
CA ALA A 81 7.17 2.33 11.58
C ALA A 81 6.31 2.05 12.81
N VAL A 82 5.13 1.45 12.58
CA VAL A 82 4.45 0.72 13.65
C VAL A 82 5.34 -0.45 14.12
N GLU A 83 5.18 -0.90 15.36
CA GLU A 83 5.96 -2.03 15.88
C GLU A 83 5.85 -3.26 14.95
N GLY A 84 6.98 -3.76 14.48
CA GLY A 84 7.05 -4.86 13.51
C GLY A 84 6.65 -4.50 12.07
N GLY A 85 6.34 -3.24 11.79
CA GLY A 85 5.90 -2.74 10.49
C GLY A 85 7.01 -2.29 9.55
N TYR A 86 8.25 -2.74 9.72
CA TYR A 86 9.36 -2.40 8.83
C TYR A 86 10.04 -3.67 8.32
N LEU A 87 10.34 -3.71 7.02
CA LEU A 87 11.14 -4.77 6.42
C LEU A 87 11.98 -4.22 5.25
N HIS A 88 13.28 -4.54 5.24
CA HIS A 88 14.09 -4.49 4.03
C HIS A 88 13.77 -5.72 3.17
N CYS A 89 13.01 -5.52 2.10
CA CYS A 89 12.47 -6.55 1.22
C CYS A 89 13.50 -7.12 0.23
N GLY A 90 14.57 -6.37 -0.06
CA GLY A 90 15.65 -6.84 -0.94
C GLY A 90 16.25 -5.73 -1.81
N GLU A 91 16.75 -6.14 -2.97
CA GLU A 91 17.37 -5.28 -3.97
C GLU A 91 16.43 -4.16 -4.48
N PRO A 92 16.95 -3.14 -5.19
CA PRO A 92 16.13 -2.07 -5.75
C PRO A 92 14.90 -2.58 -6.51
N GLY A 93 13.75 -1.93 -6.28
CA GLY A 93 12.43 -2.30 -6.78
C GLY A 93 11.66 -3.31 -5.91
N ALA A 94 12.32 -4.03 -5.00
CA ALA A 94 11.65 -5.06 -4.20
C ALA A 94 10.56 -4.48 -3.28
N GLY A 95 10.78 -3.31 -2.67
CA GLY A 95 9.82 -2.68 -1.76
C GLY A 95 8.53 -2.27 -2.48
N HIS A 96 8.65 -1.59 -3.63
CA HIS A 96 7.48 -1.25 -4.45
C HIS A 96 6.80 -2.48 -5.05
N PHE A 97 7.53 -3.55 -5.38
CA PHE A 97 6.90 -4.79 -5.85
C PHE A 97 6.09 -5.46 -4.74
N VAL A 98 6.64 -5.57 -3.51
CA VAL A 98 5.89 -6.08 -2.36
C VAL A 98 4.64 -5.22 -2.09
N LYS A 99 4.75 -3.89 -2.21
CA LYS A 99 3.60 -2.99 -2.08
C LYS A 99 2.54 -3.18 -3.17
N LEU A 100 2.95 -3.42 -4.41
CA LEU A 100 2.04 -3.74 -5.51
C LEU A 100 1.23 -5.00 -5.22
N VAL A 101 1.90 -6.07 -4.74
CA VAL A 101 1.23 -7.32 -4.36
C VAL A 101 0.33 -7.12 -3.14
N HIS A 102 0.77 -6.35 -2.14
CA HIS A 102 -0.06 -5.96 -0.99
C HIS A 102 -1.37 -5.32 -1.44
N ASN A 103 -1.32 -4.32 -2.31
CA ASN A 103 -2.52 -3.66 -2.84
C ASN A 103 -3.42 -4.65 -3.59
N GLY A 104 -2.84 -5.55 -4.38
CA GLY A 104 -3.56 -6.65 -5.00
C GLY A 104 -4.40 -7.50 -4.06
N ILE A 105 -3.78 -7.92 -2.95
CA ILE A 105 -4.46 -8.68 -1.90
C ILE A 105 -5.57 -7.85 -1.26
N GLU A 106 -5.29 -6.57 -0.97
CA GLU A 106 -6.28 -5.64 -0.41
C GLU A 106 -7.53 -5.53 -1.30
N PHE A 107 -7.37 -5.33 -2.61
CA PHE A 107 -8.49 -5.28 -3.54
C PHE A 107 -9.28 -6.59 -3.60
N GLY A 108 -8.59 -7.73 -3.59
CA GLY A 108 -9.26 -9.04 -3.54
C GLY A 108 -10.09 -9.23 -2.27
N MET A 109 -9.57 -8.77 -1.12
CA MET A 109 -10.31 -8.79 0.15
C MET A 109 -11.52 -7.84 0.13
N LEU A 110 -11.35 -6.63 -0.40
CA LEU A 110 -12.44 -5.66 -0.54
C LEU A 110 -13.56 -6.19 -1.43
N GLN A 111 -13.22 -6.83 -2.55
CA GLN A 111 -14.19 -7.45 -3.44
C GLN A 111 -14.97 -8.57 -2.74
N ALA A 112 -14.27 -9.47 -2.03
CA ALA A 112 -14.90 -10.54 -1.27
C ALA A 112 -15.84 -10.01 -0.17
N ILE A 113 -15.45 -8.91 0.50
CA ILE A 113 -16.32 -8.22 1.47
C ILE A 113 -17.55 -7.63 0.77
N GLY A 114 -17.37 -6.97 -0.37
CA GLY A 114 -18.44 -6.37 -1.17
C GLY A 114 -19.48 -7.41 -1.63
N GLU A 115 -19.03 -8.52 -2.19
CA GLU A 115 -19.93 -9.63 -2.58
C GLU A 115 -20.65 -10.23 -1.37
N GLY A 116 -19.96 -10.37 -0.23
CA GLY A 116 -20.58 -10.80 1.01
C GLY A 116 -21.69 -9.85 1.47
N VAL A 117 -21.50 -8.54 1.35
CA VAL A 117 -22.52 -7.53 1.66
C VAL A 117 -23.71 -7.65 0.73
N ASP A 118 -23.49 -7.80 -0.58
CA ASP A 118 -24.56 -7.97 -1.57
C ASP A 118 -25.44 -9.19 -1.24
N LEU A 119 -24.82 -10.33 -0.90
CA LEU A 119 -25.54 -11.53 -0.46
C LEU A 119 -26.34 -11.29 0.82
N LEU A 120 -25.79 -10.56 1.80
CA LEU A 120 -26.50 -10.24 3.04
C LEU A 120 -27.70 -9.29 2.79
N GLN A 121 -27.61 -8.39 1.81
CA GLN A 121 -28.69 -7.46 1.48
C GLN A 121 -29.83 -8.13 0.71
N HIS A 122 -29.52 -9.11 -0.13
CA HIS A 122 -30.50 -9.80 -0.97
C HIS A 122 -31.03 -11.12 -0.39
N GLY A 123 -30.53 -11.54 0.77
CA GLY A 123 -31.08 -12.68 1.50
C GLY A 123 -32.50 -12.42 2.03
N ASP A 124 -33.20 -13.49 2.40
CA ASP A 124 -34.59 -13.44 2.89
C ASP A 124 -34.75 -12.85 4.31
N PHE A 125 -33.75 -12.09 4.79
CA PHE A 125 -33.67 -11.60 6.18
C PHE A 125 -33.48 -10.09 6.25
N SER A 126 -34.14 -9.45 7.22
CA SER A 126 -33.89 -8.04 7.55
C SER A 126 -32.66 -7.93 8.47
N LEU A 127 -31.48 -7.79 7.88
CA LEU A 127 -30.20 -7.80 8.60
C LEU A 127 -29.70 -6.39 8.97
N LYS A 128 -29.04 -6.30 10.14
CA LYS A 128 -28.36 -5.07 10.59
C LYS A 128 -26.87 -5.16 10.25
N LEU A 129 -26.51 -4.76 9.02
CA LEU A 129 -25.15 -4.91 8.50
C LEU A 129 -24.08 -4.36 9.44
N LYS A 130 -24.26 -3.14 9.97
CA LYS A 130 -23.32 -2.55 10.92
C LYS A 130 -23.04 -3.46 12.13
N GLU A 131 -24.08 -4.01 12.75
CA GLU A 131 -23.91 -4.89 13.91
C GLU A 131 -23.29 -6.24 13.53
N ILE A 132 -23.51 -6.72 12.30
CA ILE A 132 -22.85 -7.92 11.79
C ILE A 132 -21.35 -7.69 11.64
N PHE A 133 -20.95 -6.58 11.00
CA PHE A 133 -19.53 -6.20 10.86
C PHE A 133 -18.88 -5.94 12.22
N ARG A 134 -19.63 -5.38 13.17
CA ARG A 134 -19.19 -5.29 14.57
C ARG A 134 -18.95 -6.65 15.20
N VAL A 135 -19.85 -7.62 15.03
CA VAL A 135 -19.58 -8.98 15.56
C VAL A 135 -18.36 -9.60 14.85
N TRP A 136 -18.19 -9.34 13.56
CA TRP A 136 -17.05 -9.85 12.79
C TRP A 136 -15.71 -9.21 13.17
N SER A 137 -15.69 -7.95 13.61
CA SER A 137 -14.48 -7.32 14.16
C SER A 137 -14.07 -7.91 15.51
N HIS A 138 -14.96 -8.67 16.18
CA HIS A 138 -14.72 -9.22 17.52
C HIS A 138 -14.62 -10.75 17.51
N GLY A 139 -13.41 -11.27 17.33
CA GLY A 139 -13.10 -12.70 17.50
C GLY A 139 -13.48 -13.61 16.33
N SER A 140 -14.01 -13.04 15.23
CA SER A 140 -14.22 -13.79 13.98
C SER A 140 -12.91 -14.22 13.33
N VAL A 141 -13.00 -15.23 12.46
CA VAL A 141 -11.89 -15.68 11.60
C VAL A 141 -11.50 -14.58 10.62
N ILE A 142 -12.47 -13.84 10.07
CA ILE A 142 -12.24 -12.79 9.08
C ILE A 142 -11.92 -11.41 9.68
N ARG A 143 -11.72 -11.33 11.00
CA ARG A 143 -11.42 -10.07 11.69
C ARG A 143 -10.20 -9.39 11.03
N SER A 144 -10.34 -8.13 10.70
CA SER A 144 -9.30 -7.35 10.02
C SER A 144 -9.63 -5.86 10.06
N TRP A 145 -8.63 -5.02 9.79
CA TRP A 145 -8.82 -3.57 9.68
C TRP A 145 -9.87 -3.19 8.62
N LEU A 146 -9.95 -3.91 7.50
CA LEU A 146 -10.99 -3.66 6.48
C LEU A 146 -12.40 -3.94 6.99
N VAL A 147 -12.58 -4.97 7.82
CA VAL A 147 -13.87 -5.27 8.47
C VAL A 147 -14.24 -4.18 9.47
N GLU A 148 -13.27 -3.68 10.25
CA GLU A 148 -13.47 -2.54 11.16
C GLU A 148 -13.83 -1.25 10.42
N LEU A 149 -13.16 -0.97 9.29
CA LEU A 149 -13.51 0.16 8.43
C LEU A 149 -14.91 0.05 7.85
N MET A 150 -15.34 -1.16 7.47
CA MET A 150 -16.68 -1.38 6.95
C MET A 150 -17.74 -1.18 8.04
N GLU A 151 -17.50 -1.64 9.28
CA GLU A 151 -18.35 -1.33 10.43
C GLU A 151 -18.52 0.19 10.60
N LYS A 152 -17.41 0.92 10.57
CA LYS A 152 -17.39 2.38 10.70
C LYS A 152 -18.15 3.06 9.55
N GLY A 153 -17.83 2.71 8.31
CA GLY A 153 -18.44 3.29 7.11
C GLY A 153 -19.96 3.07 7.05
N LEU A 154 -20.44 1.87 7.40
CA LEU A 154 -21.87 1.58 7.52
C LEU A 154 -22.56 2.46 8.58
N GLY A 155 -21.84 2.85 9.63
CA GLY A 155 -22.33 3.78 10.65
C GLY A 155 -22.41 5.23 10.20
N GLU A 156 -21.59 5.64 9.24
CA GLU A 156 -21.51 7.01 8.72
C GLU A 156 -22.46 7.24 7.54
N VAL A 157 -22.53 6.29 6.60
CA VAL A 157 -23.30 6.42 5.36
C VAL A 157 -24.80 6.18 5.57
N GLY A 158 -25.17 5.24 6.45
CA GLY A 158 -26.57 4.88 6.74
C GLY A 158 -27.28 4.12 5.61
N ASP A 159 -27.41 4.72 4.42
CA ASP A 159 -27.97 4.08 3.22
C ASP A 159 -26.91 3.87 2.14
N LEU A 160 -26.60 2.60 1.85
CA LEU A 160 -25.61 2.21 0.85
C LEU A 160 -25.94 2.69 -0.57
N LYS A 161 -27.20 3.05 -0.87
CA LYS A 161 -27.57 3.65 -2.17
C LYS A 161 -26.93 5.02 -2.42
N LEU A 162 -26.38 5.64 -1.38
CA LEU A 162 -25.63 6.90 -1.48
C LEU A 162 -24.16 6.68 -1.88
N VAL A 163 -23.69 5.43 -1.86
CA VAL A 163 -22.34 5.06 -2.31
C VAL A 163 -22.40 4.82 -3.83
N PRO A 164 -21.48 5.40 -4.60
CA PRO A 164 -21.36 5.09 -6.03
C PRO A 164 -21.20 3.58 -6.27
N ASP A 165 -21.74 3.10 -7.39
CA ASP A 165 -21.63 1.71 -7.85
C ASP A 165 -20.32 1.41 -8.58
N PHE A 166 -19.37 2.34 -8.53
CA PHE A 166 -18.04 2.20 -9.11
C PHE A 166 -16.97 2.63 -8.11
N VAL A 167 -15.78 2.08 -8.30
CA VAL A 167 -14.56 2.46 -7.60
C VAL A 167 -13.58 3.02 -8.64
N GLU A 168 -12.96 4.16 -8.34
CA GLU A 168 -11.92 4.70 -9.20
C GLU A 168 -10.67 3.79 -9.17
N ASP A 169 -10.11 3.51 -10.35
CA ASP A 169 -8.86 2.76 -10.49
C ASP A 169 -7.69 3.74 -10.67
N THR A 170 -6.71 3.68 -9.77
CA THR A 170 -5.47 4.45 -9.88
C THR A 170 -4.49 3.85 -10.91
N GLY A 171 -4.81 2.68 -11.47
CA GLY A 171 -4.06 1.97 -12.50
C GLY A 171 -3.08 0.94 -11.94
N GLU A 172 -2.83 0.94 -10.63
CA GLU A 172 -1.86 0.06 -9.98
C GLU A 172 -2.23 -1.42 -10.13
N VAL A 173 -3.53 -1.75 -10.04
CA VAL A 173 -4.02 -3.13 -10.16
C VAL A 173 -3.79 -3.70 -11.56
N ASN A 174 -3.79 -2.85 -12.59
CA ASN A 174 -3.49 -3.28 -13.95
C ASN A 174 -2.05 -3.79 -14.08
N TRP A 175 -1.10 -3.15 -13.38
CA TRP A 175 0.27 -3.66 -13.33
C TRP A 175 0.30 -5.05 -12.69
N LEU A 176 -0.37 -5.25 -11.56
CA LEU A 176 -0.42 -6.55 -10.91
C LEU A 176 -0.99 -7.64 -11.82
N ILE A 177 -2.11 -7.37 -12.49
CA ILE A 177 -2.73 -8.32 -13.43
C ILE A 177 -1.77 -8.67 -14.57
N GLN A 178 -1.09 -7.66 -15.14
CA GLN A 178 -0.10 -7.88 -16.18
C GLN A 178 1.06 -8.76 -15.68
N GLU A 179 1.56 -8.52 -14.48
CA GLU A 179 2.61 -9.35 -13.87
C GLU A 179 2.13 -10.80 -13.69
N ALA A 180 0.90 -11.00 -13.20
CA ALA A 180 0.32 -12.33 -13.02
C ALA A 180 0.09 -13.10 -14.33
N ILE A 181 -0.26 -12.41 -15.43
CA ILE A 181 -0.55 -13.03 -16.74
C ILE A 181 0.72 -13.29 -17.54
N TYR A 182 1.71 -12.40 -17.47
CA TYR A 182 2.82 -12.39 -18.42
C TYR A 182 4.17 -12.79 -17.81
N GLN A 183 4.31 -12.82 -16.49
CA GLN A 183 5.56 -13.30 -15.85
C GLN A 183 5.49 -14.74 -15.31
N PHE A 184 4.28 -15.32 -15.20
CA PHE A 184 4.05 -16.69 -14.75
C PHE A 184 3.23 -17.47 -15.79
#